data_AF-A0A0U3LDG4-F1
#
_entry.id   AF-A0A0U3LDG4-F1
#
_cell.length_a   1.000
_cell.length_b   1.000
_cell.length_c   1.000
_cell.angle_alpha   90.00
_cell.angle_beta   90.00
_cell.angle_gamma   90.00
#
_symmetry.space_group_name_H-M   'P 1'
#
loop_
_entity.id
_entity.type
_entity.pdbx_description
1 polymer ?
#
loop_
_entity_poly.entity_id
_entity_poly.type
_entity_poly.pdbx_seq_one_letter_code
_entity_poly.pdbx_strand_id
1 'polypeptide(L)'
;MSVTDQQPAGEHPAGGDPREALQDRIAADSLTTRRDYLRIVTTVSGGLAVGGIGVAAGILHRHGDREQGRAPEPKRIAGGLPPGESIAFRYPGEEDRAVAVRLDDGTLVGYSAVCTHLACAVLWRKDRGTEGELYCPCHEGVFDARSGEVTAGPPPRGLPKVVVVEQDDGSVWAVGTTRSGESIEEGLCRQLGGERPELAARIGCPGAGGGAEAPPRAAGTRARNRTTGERPAPRADGARDAGSRVTGPGRGAGAAPATAEDPGGRA
;
A
#
# COMPACT_ATOMS: atom_id res chain seq x y z
N MET A 1 4.46 -44.14 -10.45
CA MET A 1 4.88 -45.20 -11.38
C MET A 1 6.20 -44.74 -11.99
N SER A 2 7.27 -45.47 -11.69
CA SER A 2 8.67 -45.09 -11.94
C SER A 2 9.09 -45.35 -13.39
N VAL A 3 9.74 -44.36 -14.01
CA VAL A 3 10.16 -44.31 -15.43
C VAL A 3 11.51 -45.02 -15.66
N THR A 4 11.85 -46.02 -14.85
CA THR A 4 13.23 -46.59 -14.84
C THR A 4 13.31 -48.11 -15.01
N ASP A 5 12.22 -48.82 -15.32
CA ASP A 5 12.35 -50.22 -15.72
C ASP A 5 12.75 -50.31 -17.20
N GLN A 6 14.06 -50.44 -17.43
CA GLN A 6 14.61 -50.82 -18.72
C GLN A 6 14.24 -52.29 -18.98
N GLN A 7 13.36 -52.53 -19.94
CA GLN A 7 12.96 -53.88 -20.32
C GLN A 7 14.20 -54.70 -20.75
N PRO A 8 14.34 -55.98 -20.32
CA PRO A 8 15.50 -56.79 -20.67
C PRO A 8 15.62 -56.94 -22.19
N ALA A 9 16.85 -56.84 -22.70
CA ALA A 9 17.15 -56.98 -24.11
C ALA A 9 16.75 -58.38 -24.60
N GLY A 10 15.58 -58.49 -25.24
CA GLY A 10 15.17 -59.72 -25.91
C GLY A 10 16.15 -60.07 -27.03
N GLU A 11 16.47 -61.36 -27.14
CA GLU A 11 17.34 -61.93 -28.17
C GLU A 11 16.86 -61.54 -29.58
N HIS A 12 17.72 -60.85 -30.34
CA HIS A 12 17.46 -60.48 -31.72
C HIS A 12 17.59 -61.72 -32.63
N PRO A 13 16.59 -62.02 -33.49
CA PRO A 13 16.79 -63.01 -34.54
C PRO A 13 17.88 -62.51 -35.50
N ALA A 14 18.97 -63.27 -35.61
CA ALA A 14 20.06 -62.99 -36.52
C ALA A 14 19.57 -63.17 -37.97
N GLY A 15 19.18 -62.09 -38.64
CA GLY A 15 18.84 -62.12 -40.07
C GLY A 15 17.97 -60.98 -40.64
N GLY A 16 17.44 -60.06 -39.84
CA GLY A 16 16.59 -58.96 -40.34
C GLY A 16 17.35 -57.66 -40.65
N ASP A 17 16.81 -56.81 -41.53
CA ASP A 17 17.38 -55.47 -41.79
C ASP A 17 17.31 -54.63 -40.51
N PRO A 18 18.46 -54.13 -39.99
CA PRO A 18 18.49 -53.31 -38.79
C PRO A 18 17.66 -52.01 -38.90
N ARG A 19 17.36 -51.53 -40.12
CA ARG A 19 16.46 -50.40 -40.32
C ARG A 19 15.00 -50.74 -40.01
N GLU A 20 14.58 -51.96 -40.33
CA GLU A 20 13.22 -52.44 -40.09
C GLU A 20 12.97 -52.60 -38.59
N ALA A 21 13.93 -53.19 -37.86
CA ALA A 21 13.87 -53.31 -36.41
C ALA A 21 13.85 -51.94 -35.69
N LEU A 22 14.51 -50.91 -36.24
CA LEU A 22 14.45 -49.54 -35.74
C LEU A 22 13.08 -48.91 -36.00
N GLN A 23 12.50 -49.13 -37.19
CA GLN A 23 11.17 -48.64 -37.53
C GLN A 23 10.07 -49.26 -36.66
N ASP A 24 10.14 -50.56 -36.39
CA ASP A 24 9.20 -51.25 -35.51
C ASP A 24 9.28 -50.74 -34.07
N ARG A 25 10.49 -50.45 -33.57
CA ARG A 25 10.68 -49.82 -32.26
C ARG A 25 10.11 -48.40 -32.21
N ILE A 26 10.33 -47.59 -33.26
CA ILE A 26 9.78 -46.23 -33.36
C ILE A 26 8.25 -46.26 -33.47
N ALA A 27 7.68 -47.24 -34.17
CA ALA A 27 6.24 -47.42 -34.30
C ALA A 27 5.60 -47.94 -33.01
N ALA A 28 6.30 -48.79 -32.26
CA ALA A 28 5.86 -49.31 -30.96
C ALA A 28 5.92 -48.25 -29.84
N ASP A 29 6.86 -47.31 -29.89
CA ASP A 29 6.98 -46.20 -28.92
C ASP A 29 6.02 -45.04 -29.17
N SER A 30 5.30 -44.99 -30.30
CA SER A 30 4.44 -43.85 -30.63
C SER A 30 3.05 -43.95 -30.00
N LEU A 31 2.96 -43.95 -28.67
CA LEU A 31 1.67 -43.80 -27.96
C LEU A 31 1.10 -42.38 -28.08
N THR A 32 1.91 -41.41 -28.52
CA THR A 32 1.46 -40.05 -28.84
C THR A 32 2.24 -39.55 -30.04
N THR A 33 1.55 -39.13 -31.10
CA THR A 33 2.25 -38.50 -32.23
C THR A 33 2.77 -37.13 -31.80
N ARG A 34 3.78 -36.60 -32.51
CA ARG A 34 4.25 -35.21 -32.31
C ARG A 34 3.09 -34.20 -32.39
N ARG A 35 2.09 -34.47 -33.23
CA ARG A 35 0.88 -33.64 -33.37
C ARG A 35 -0.01 -33.73 -32.14
N ASP A 36 -0.15 -34.91 -31.54
CA ASP A 36 -0.96 -35.09 -30.33
C ASP A 36 -0.29 -34.50 -29.11
N TYR A 37 1.04 -34.63 -28.99
CA TYR A 37 1.82 -33.93 -27.98
C TYR A 37 1.63 -32.42 -28.06
N LEU A 38 1.78 -31.84 -29.26
CA LEU A 38 1.57 -30.40 -29.46
C LEU A 38 0.13 -29.98 -29.12
N ARG A 39 -0.89 -30.76 -29.53
CA ARG A 39 -2.30 -30.50 -29.16
C ARG A 39 -2.50 -30.48 -27.66
N ILE A 40 -2.01 -31.49 -26.93
CA ILE A 40 -2.15 -31.57 -25.47
C ILE A 40 -1.50 -30.36 -24.81
N VAL A 41 -0.26 -30.04 -25.17
CA VAL A 41 0.46 -28.89 -24.60
C VAL A 41 -0.28 -27.58 -24.88
N THR A 42 -0.73 -27.35 -26.11
CA THR A 42 -1.47 -26.14 -26.48
C THR A 42 -2.82 -26.05 -25.77
N THR A 43 -3.59 -27.13 -25.67
CA THR A 43 -4.90 -27.13 -25.00
C THR A 43 -4.77 -26.94 -23.49
N VAL A 44 -3.83 -27.62 -22.83
CA VAL A 44 -3.62 -27.47 -21.37
C VAL A 44 -3.11 -26.07 -21.05
N SER A 45 -2.11 -25.59 -21.79
CA SER A 45 -1.55 -24.25 -21.59
C SER A 45 -2.57 -23.16 -21.89
N GLY A 46 -3.36 -23.33 -22.96
CA GLY A 46 -4.44 -22.43 -23.31
C GLY A 46 -5.55 -22.40 -22.26
N GLY A 47 -5.94 -23.57 -21.74
CA GLY A 47 -6.92 -23.67 -20.66
C GLY A 47 -6.45 -22.99 -19.37
N LEU A 48 -5.18 -23.19 -18.99
CA LEU A 48 -4.58 -22.52 -17.83
C LEU A 48 -4.48 -20.99 -18.05
N ALA A 49 -4.13 -20.54 -19.24
CA ALA A 49 -4.07 -19.12 -19.56
C ALA A 49 -5.46 -18.47 -19.47
N VAL A 50 -6.48 -19.08 -20.07
CA VAL A 50 -7.86 -18.60 -20.00
C VAL A 50 -8.40 -18.63 -18.57
N GLY A 51 -8.14 -19.71 -17.83
CA GLY A 51 -8.52 -19.82 -16.42
C GLY A 51 -7.83 -18.76 -15.56
N GLY A 52 -6.54 -18.52 -15.78
CA GLY A 52 -5.78 -17.47 -15.13
C GLY A 52 -6.33 -16.07 -15.41
N ILE A 53 -6.71 -15.79 -16.66
CA ILE A 53 -7.38 -14.53 -17.03
C ILE A 53 -8.74 -14.42 -16.33
N GLY A 54 -9.53 -15.49 -16.26
CA GLY A 54 -10.83 -15.47 -15.57
C GLY A 54 -10.70 -15.19 -14.06
N VAL A 55 -9.73 -15.83 -13.41
CA VAL A 55 -9.41 -15.56 -11.99
C VAL A 55 -8.88 -14.15 -11.80
N ALA A 56 -7.94 -13.71 -12.65
CA ALA A 56 -7.38 -12.36 -12.58
C ALA A 56 -8.46 -11.30 -12.77
N ALA A 57 -9.38 -11.50 -13.72
CA ALA A 57 -10.54 -10.65 -13.91
C ALA A 57 -11.34 -10.55 -12.60
N GLY A 58 -11.77 -11.66 -12.00
CA GLY A 58 -12.57 -11.63 -10.77
C GLY A 58 -11.83 -11.18 -9.49
N ILE A 59 -10.50 -11.37 -9.41
CA ILE A 59 -9.69 -10.96 -8.25
C ILE A 59 -9.30 -9.48 -8.33
N LEU A 60 -9.10 -8.92 -9.53
CA LEU A 60 -8.74 -7.52 -9.68
C LEU A 60 -9.86 -6.57 -9.21
N HIS A 61 -11.11 -7.05 -9.15
CA HIS A 61 -12.25 -6.33 -8.57
C HIS A 61 -12.21 -6.13 -7.05
N ARG A 62 -11.13 -6.50 -6.34
CA ARG A 62 -11.11 -6.51 -4.87
C ARG A 62 -10.68 -5.17 -4.23
N HIS A 63 -11.55 -4.69 -3.35
CA HIS A 63 -11.40 -3.64 -2.32
C HIS A 63 -11.04 -2.22 -2.79
N GLY A 64 -12.04 -1.33 -2.71
CA GLY A 64 -11.88 0.12 -2.84
C GLY A 64 -11.94 0.68 -4.28
N ASP A 65 -11.63 -0.13 -5.29
CA ASP A 65 -11.77 0.23 -6.71
C ASP A 65 -12.95 -0.56 -7.32
N ARG A 66 -14.19 -0.26 -6.92
CA ARG A 66 -15.33 -0.71 -7.73
C ARG A 66 -15.23 -0.02 -9.10
N GLU A 67 -15.13 -0.84 -10.15
CA GLU A 67 -15.37 -0.44 -11.53
C GLU A 67 -16.63 0.40 -11.56
N GLN A 68 -16.53 1.67 -12.01
CA GLN A 68 -17.57 2.48 -12.65
C GLN A 68 -17.22 3.98 -12.60
N GLY A 69 -16.19 4.39 -11.87
CA GLY A 69 -15.97 5.83 -11.65
C GLY A 69 -17.19 6.49 -10.98
N ARG A 70 -18.03 5.67 -10.33
CA ARG A 70 -19.22 6.09 -9.63
C ARG A 70 -18.84 6.44 -8.21
N ALA A 71 -19.23 7.64 -7.80
CA ALA A 71 -19.05 8.09 -6.43
C ALA A 71 -19.79 7.14 -5.49
N PRO A 72 -19.15 6.69 -4.40
CA PRO A 72 -19.86 5.89 -3.40
C PRO A 72 -21.00 6.72 -2.80
N GLU A 73 -22.15 6.07 -2.60
CA GLU A 73 -23.30 6.73 -1.99
C GLU A 73 -22.97 7.12 -0.55
N PRO A 74 -23.29 8.36 -0.11
CA PRO A 74 -23.12 8.75 1.29
C PRO A 74 -23.86 7.79 2.24
N LYS A 75 -23.16 7.30 3.26
CA LYS A 75 -23.71 6.38 4.26
C LYS A 75 -23.62 7.00 5.65
N ARG A 76 -24.75 7.08 6.35
CA ARG A 76 -24.76 7.47 7.76
C ARG A 76 -24.13 6.35 8.59
N ILE A 77 -23.08 6.66 9.32
CA ILE A 77 -22.36 5.68 10.15
C ILE A 77 -22.77 5.75 11.62
N ALA A 78 -23.13 6.94 12.12
CA ALA A 78 -23.56 7.14 13.50
C ALA A 78 -24.49 8.36 13.64
N GLY A 79 -25.26 8.42 14.73
CA GLY A 79 -26.00 9.64 15.10
C GLY A 79 -25.17 10.67 15.89
N GLY A 80 -23.97 10.28 16.27
CA GLY A 80 -22.99 11.07 17.00
C GLY A 80 -21.80 10.16 17.31
N LEU A 81 -20.60 10.73 17.34
CA LEU A 81 -19.40 10.02 17.78
C LEU A 81 -18.67 10.92 18.77
N PRO A 82 -18.78 10.70 20.10
CA PRO A 82 -18.11 11.50 21.11
C PRO A 82 -16.57 11.49 20.99
N PRO A 83 -15.86 12.50 21.52
CA PRO A 83 -14.40 12.50 21.56
C PRO A 83 -13.85 11.29 22.30
N GLY A 84 -12.84 10.66 21.72
CA GLY A 84 -12.23 9.48 22.27
C GLY A 84 -12.99 8.18 22.00
N GLU A 85 -13.96 8.17 21.08
CA GLU A 85 -14.66 6.97 20.64
C GLU A 85 -14.33 6.60 19.18
N SER A 86 -14.56 5.34 18.84
CA SER A 86 -14.45 4.84 17.47
C SER A 86 -15.60 3.93 17.11
N ILE A 87 -15.94 3.88 15.82
CA ILE A 87 -16.95 2.98 15.28
C ILE A 87 -16.40 2.23 14.06
N ALA A 88 -16.60 0.91 14.05
CA ALA A 88 -16.33 0.08 12.89
C ALA A 88 -17.59 -0.01 12.01
N PHE A 89 -17.42 0.08 10.69
CA PHE A 89 -18.52 0.06 9.73
C PHE A 89 -18.07 -0.52 8.38
N ARG A 90 -19.01 -0.61 7.43
CA ARG A 90 -18.77 -1.10 6.07
C ARG A 90 -18.98 0.02 5.05
N TYR A 91 -17.94 0.35 4.30
CA TYR A 91 -17.92 1.39 3.28
C TYR A 91 -16.68 1.27 2.37
N PRO A 92 -16.80 1.50 1.04
CA PRO A 92 -18.00 1.89 0.31
C PRO A 92 -18.96 0.73 0.02
N GLY A 93 -18.46 -0.51 -0.08
CA GLY A 93 -19.27 -1.72 -0.22
C GLY A 93 -19.48 -2.45 1.11
N GLU A 94 -20.33 -3.47 1.07
CA GLU A 94 -20.59 -4.32 2.24
C GLU A 94 -19.38 -5.18 2.63
N GLU A 95 -18.45 -5.44 1.72
CA GLU A 95 -17.22 -6.20 2.02
C GLU A 95 -16.05 -5.32 2.49
N ASP A 96 -16.20 -3.99 2.41
CA ASP A 96 -15.12 -3.04 2.69
C ASP A 96 -15.20 -2.56 4.13
N ARG A 97 -14.31 -3.09 4.98
CA ARG A 97 -14.26 -2.74 6.41
C ARG A 97 -13.60 -1.37 6.60
N ALA A 98 -14.22 -0.52 7.39
CA ALA A 98 -13.74 0.82 7.73
C ALA A 98 -13.86 1.09 9.24
N VAL A 99 -13.09 2.08 9.69
CA VAL A 99 -13.14 2.60 11.06
C VAL A 99 -13.18 4.11 11.02
N ALA A 100 -14.04 4.72 11.84
CA ALA A 100 -14.05 6.14 12.12
C ALA A 100 -13.67 6.34 13.59
N VAL A 101 -12.85 7.33 13.85
CA VAL A 101 -12.33 7.67 15.17
C VAL A 101 -12.56 9.15 15.39
N ARG A 102 -13.08 9.53 16.55
CA ARG A 102 -12.96 10.89 17.03
C ARG A 102 -11.85 10.95 18.07
N LEU A 103 -10.79 11.68 17.77
CA LEU A 103 -9.69 11.90 18.71
C LEU A 103 -10.18 12.73 19.91
N ASP A 104 -9.42 12.72 21.00
CA ASP A 104 -9.81 13.40 22.24
C ASP A 104 -9.92 14.94 22.07
N ASP A 105 -9.21 15.52 21.09
CA ASP A 105 -9.32 16.93 20.72
C ASP A 105 -10.55 17.26 19.85
N GLY A 106 -11.38 16.26 19.55
CA GLY A 106 -12.58 16.38 18.72
C GLY A 106 -12.36 16.15 17.22
N THR A 107 -11.12 15.96 16.76
CA THR A 107 -10.82 15.69 15.35
C THR A 107 -11.46 14.38 14.92
N LEU A 108 -12.29 14.43 13.86
CA LEU A 108 -12.92 13.27 13.27
C LEU A 108 -12.11 12.76 12.07
N VAL A 109 -11.74 11.49 12.10
CA VAL A 109 -10.95 10.83 11.06
C VAL A 109 -11.53 9.47 10.69
N GLY A 110 -11.27 9.00 9.47
CA GLY A 110 -11.78 7.73 8.97
C GLY A 110 -10.78 7.03 8.05
N TYR A 111 -10.71 5.70 8.16
CA TYR A 111 -9.77 4.87 7.42
C TYR A 111 -10.39 3.53 7.03
N SER A 112 -9.82 2.92 5.99
CA SER A 112 -9.99 1.48 5.78
C SER A 112 -9.45 0.72 7.00
N ALA A 113 -10.24 -0.21 7.51
CA ALA A 113 -9.85 -1.11 8.60
C ALA A 113 -9.12 -2.35 8.08
N VAL A 114 -8.49 -2.25 6.90
CA VAL A 114 -7.76 -3.32 6.22
C VAL A 114 -6.29 -2.94 6.13
N CYS A 115 -5.44 -3.71 6.81
CA CYS A 115 -4.02 -3.47 6.85
C CYS A 115 -3.39 -3.62 5.46
N THR A 116 -2.55 -2.65 5.09
CA THR A 116 -1.88 -2.60 3.78
C THR A 116 -0.74 -3.61 3.62
N HIS A 117 -0.42 -4.39 4.66
CA HIS A 117 0.50 -5.51 4.58
C HIS A 117 -0.17 -6.74 3.93
N LEU A 118 -1.05 -7.43 4.68
CA LEU A 118 -1.72 -8.67 4.26
C LEU A 118 -3.21 -8.71 4.65
N ALA A 119 -3.89 -7.56 4.60
CA ALA A 119 -5.35 -7.42 4.74
C ALA A 119 -5.98 -7.86 6.08
N CYS A 120 -5.17 -7.99 7.14
CA CYS A 120 -5.67 -8.14 8.50
C CYS A 120 -6.50 -6.93 8.95
N ALA A 121 -7.35 -7.12 9.97
CA ALA A 121 -8.12 -6.03 10.56
C ALA A 121 -7.19 -5.03 11.28
N VAL A 122 -7.47 -3.75 11.10
CA VAL A 122 -6.85 -2.66 11.86
C VAL A 122 -7.84 -2.17 12.91
N LEU A 123 -7.36 -2.01 14.14
CA LEU A 123 -8.14 -1.61 15.30
C LEU A 123 -7.60 -0.30 15.84
N TRP A 124 -8.47 0.63 16.24
CA TRP A 124 -8.02 1.78 17.01
C TRP A 124 -7.76 1.38 18.46
N ARG A 125 -6.62 1.81 19.00
CA ARG A 125 -6.15 1.54 20.35
C ARG A 125 -5.90 2.86 21.05
N LYS A 126 -6.92 3.35 21.76
CA LYS A 126 -6.84 4.59 22.54
C LYS A 126 -5.76 4.53 23.63
N ASP A 127 -5.48 3.34 24.14
CA ASP A 127 -4.51 3.09 25.21
C ASP A 127 -3.04 3.12 24.75
N ARG A 128 -2.77 3.36 23.46
CA ARG A 128 -1.42 3.38 22.88
C ARG A 128 -1.14 4.71 22.21
N GLY A 129 0.01 5.30 22.48
CA GLY A 129 0.35 6.65 22.01
C GLY A 129 -0.43 7.75 22.73
N THR A 130 -0.17 9.01 22.35
CA THR A 130 -0.80 10.18 22.99
C THR A 130 -2.22 10.44 22.50
N GLU A 131 -2.52 10.11 21.25
CA GLU A 131 -3.83 10.33 20.61
C GLU A 131 -4.52 9.00 20.25
N GLY A 132 -4.00 7.88 20.75
CA GLY A 132 -4.32 6.55 20.23
C GLY A 132 -3.48 6.18 19.01
N GLU A 133 -3.51 4.90 18.64
CA GLU A 133 -2.87 4.36 17.44
C GLU A 133 -3.82 3.43 16.68
N LEU A 134 -3.65 3.35 15.36
CA LEU A 134 -4.29 2.34 14.53
C LEU A 134 -3.37 1.12 14.46
N TYR A 135 -3.80 0.00 15.01
CA TYR A 135 -2.96 -1.17 15.25
C TYR A 135 -3.46 -2.42 14.52
N CYS A 136 -2.53 -3.09 13.84
CA CYS A 136 -2.72 -4.39 13.20
C CYS A 136 -1.97 -5.47 13.99
N PRO A 137 -2.67 -6.43 14.62
CA PRO A 137 -2.04 -7.42 15.50
C PRO A 137 -1.28 -8.53 14.78
N CYS A 138 -1.49 -8.73 13.47
CA CYS A 138 -0.94 -9.89 12.75
C CYS A 138 0.59 -9.88 12.69
N HIS A 139 1.18 -8.71 12.47
CA HIS A 139 2.63 -8.52 12.36
C HIS A 139 3.04 -7.17 12.95
N GLU A 140 2.30 -6.72 13.97
CA GLU A 140 2.58 -5.48 14.70
C GLU A 140 2.69 -4.23 13.81
N GLY A 141 1.79 -4.11 12.83
CA GLY A 141 1.69 -2.90 12.02
C GLY A 141 1.07 -1.77 12.82
N VAL A 142 1.68 -0.59 12.81
CA VAL A 142 1.19 0.60 13.52
C VAL A 142 1.03 1.74 12.53
N PHE A 143 -0.10 2.42 12.62
CA PHE A 143 -0.38 3.63 11.87
C PHE A 143 -0.76 4.76 12.81
N ASP A 144 -0.34 5.96 12.45
CA ASP A 144 -0.70 7.19 13.16
C ASP A 144 -2.21 7.41 13.12
N ALA A 145 -2.83 7.70 14.28
CA ALA A 145 -4.28 7.80 14.38
C ALA A 145 -4.85 9.02 13.63
N ARG A 146 -4.07 10.08 13.45
CA ARG A 146 -4.52 11.35 12.84
C ARG A 146 -4.33 11.39 11.33
N SER A 147 -3.25 10.81 10.83
CA SER A 147 -2.87 10.83 9.41
C SER A 147 -3.14 9.51 8.71
N GLY A 148 -3.12 8.38 9.43
CA GLY A 148 -3.17 7.03 8.88
C GLY A 148 -1.84 6.56 8.27
N GLU A 149 -0.76 7.33 8.41
CA GLU A 149 0.57 6.96 7.92
C GLU A 149 1.20 5.85 8.74
N VAL A 150 2.05 5.04 8.12
CA VAL A 150 2.76 3.95 8.81
C VAL A 150 3.79 4.54 9.76
N THR A 151 3.71 4.17 11.03
CA THR A 151 4.69 4.58 12.06
C THR A 151 5.57 3.43 12.49
N ALA A 152 5.10 2.18 12.39
CA ALA A 152 5.91 0.99 12.67
C ALA A 152 5.39 -0.28 11.97
N GLY A 153 6.24 -1.30 11.97
CA GLY A 153 5.94 -2.63 11.46
C GLY A 153 6.15 -2.80 9.95
N PRO A 154 5.75 -3.96 9.39
CA PRO A 154 5.91 -4.27 7.97
C PRO A 154 5.04 -3.52 6.94
N PRO A 155 3.90 -2.86 7.28
CA PRO A 155 3.05 -2.24 6.26
C PRO A 155 3.83 -1.29 5.34
N PRO A 156 3.73 -1.42 4.00
CA PRO A 156 4.56 -0.66 3.07
C PRO A 156 4.02 0.75 2.78
N ARG A 157 2.79 1.06 3.19
CA ARG A 157 2.08 2.31 2.87
C ARG A 157 0.99 2.61 3.90
N GLY A 158 0.66 3.89 4.09
CA GLY A 158 -0.41 4.34 4.99
C GLY A 158 -1.79 3.82 4.59
N LEU A 159 -2.75 3.88 5.50
CA LEU A 159 -4.10 3.38 5.25
C LEU A 159 -4.85 4.26 4.24
N PRO A 160 -5.63 3.66 3.31
CA PRO A 160 -6.63 4.39 2.55
C PRO A 160 -7.58 5.14 3.49
N LYS A 161 -7.86 6.42 3.20
CA LYS A 161 -8.75 7.24 4.04
C LYS A 161 -10.20 7.03 3.63
N VAL A 162 -11.09 7.07 4.60
CA VAL A 162 -12.53 7.18 4.40
C VAL A 162 -12.92 8.60 4.80
N VAL A 163 -13.44 9.36 3.85
CA VAL A 163 -13.86 10.74 4.09
C VAL A 163 -15.11 10.71 4.95
N VAL A 164 -14.96 11.14 6.20
CA VAL A 164 -16.04 11.24 7.18
C VAL A 164 -16.37 12.70 7.44
N VAL A 165 -17.66 13.00 7.51
CA VAL A 165 -18.18 14.34 7.78
C VAL A 165 -19.21 14.28 8.89
N GLU A 166 -19.20 15.28 9.74
CA GLU A 166 -20.23 15.52 10.75
C GLU A 166 -21.19 16.59 10.23
N GLN A 167 -22.48 16.35 10.41
CA GLN A 167 -23.55 17.28 10.04
C GLN A 167 -23.98 18.12 11.25
N ASP A 168 -24.77 19.16 11.01
CA ASP A 168 -25.26 20.08 12.06
C ASP A 168 -26.11 19.38 13.14
N ASP A 169 -26.73 18.24 12.81
CA ASP A 169 -27.50 17.42 13.74
C ASP A 169 -26.63 16.46 14.58
N GLY A 170 -25.30 16.52 14.43
CA GLY A 170 -24.33 15.64 15.06
C GLY A 170 -24.15 14.28 14.38
N SER A 171 -24.91 13.99 13.32
CA SER A 171 -24.78 12.72 12.61
C SER A 171 -23.48 12.65 11.82
N VAL A 172 -22.86 11.46 11.82
CA VAL A 172 -21.60 11.22 11.12
C VAL A 172 -21.86 10.39 9.87
N TRP A 173 -21.27 10.80 8.76
CA TRP A 173 -21.45 10.21 7.44
C TRP A 173 -20.12 9.89 6.77
N ALA A 174 -20.04 8.76 6.07
CA ALA A 174 -18.97 8.43 5.15
C ALA A 174 -19.38 8.83 3.72
N VAL A 175 -18.54 9.60 3.02
CA VAL A 175 -18.91 10.26 1.75
C VAL A 175 -17.94 10.03 0.59
N GLY A 176 -16.79 9.41 0.85
CA GLY A 176 -15.79 9.11 -0.17
C GLY A 176 -14.62 8.29 0.39
N THR A 177 -13.73 7.86 -0.49
CA THR A 177 -12.51 7.14 -0.09
C THR A 177 -11.31 7.58 -0.93
N THR A 178 -10.12 7.48 -0.35
CA THR A 178 -8.85 7.66 -1.06
C THR A 178 -8.16 6.33 -1.28
N ARG A 179 -7.14 6.30 -2.14
CA ARG A 179 -6.11 5.25 -2.14
C ARG A 179 -5.04 5.58 -1.11
N SER A 180 -4.20 4.61 -0.76
CA SER A 180 -3.05 4.89 0.10
C SER A 180 -2.10 5.90 -0.52
N GLY A 181 -1.66 6.87 0.28
CA GLY A 181 -0.79 7.95 -0.17
C GLY A 181 -1.48 9.01 -1.02
N GLU A 182 -2.77 8.84 -1.33
CA GLU A 182 -3.55 9.83 -2.06
C GLU A 182 -4.18 10.84 -1.10
N SER A 183 -4.20 12.12 -1.50
CA SER A 183 -4.89 13.16 -0.76
C SER A 183 -6.42 13.01 -0.83
N ILE A 184 -7.12 13.62 0.13
CA ILE A 184 -8.59 13.62 0.14
C ILE A 184 -9.14 14.29 -1.12
N GLU A 185 -8.52 15.38 -1.57
CA GLU A 185 -8.93 16.10 -2.78
C GLU A 185 -8.80 15.22 -4.03
N GLU A 186 -7.64 14.59 -4.24
CA GLU A 186 -7.41 13.70 -5.38
C GLU A 186 -8.39 12.53 -5.40
N GLY A 187 -8.61 11.89 -4.23
CA GLY A 187 -9.54 10.77 -4.10
C GLY A 187 -10.98 11.16 -4.41
N LEU A 188 -11.44 12.29 -3.86
CA LEU A 188 -12.77 12.84 -4.14
C LEU A 188 -12.91 13.24 -5.61
N CYS A 189 -11.91 13.88 -6.21
CA CYS A 189 -11.95 14.26 -7.62
C CYS A 189 -12.00 13.06 -8.55
N ARG A 190 -11.25 11.99 -8.27
CA ARG A 190 -11.36 10.72 -9.01
C ARG A 190 -12.77 10.13 -8.92
N GLN A 191 -13.41 10.20 -7.74
CA GLN A 191 -14.71 9.59 -7.50
C GLN A 191 -15.89 10.43 -8.01
N LEU A 192 -15.78 11.76 -7.94
CA LEU A 192 -16.88 12.69 -8.18
C LEU A 192 -16.81 13.39 -9.54
N GLY A 193 -15.62 13.47 -10.15
CA GLY A 193 -15.36 14.33 -11.31
C GLY A 193 -16.25 14.05 -12.52
N GLY A 194 -16.68 12.81 -12.73
CA GLY A 194 -17.58 12.44 -13.83
C GLY A 194 -19.07 12.54 -13.52
N GLU A 195 -19.46 12.49 -12.24
CA GLU A 195 -20.87 12.31 -11.86
C GLU A 195 -21.53 13.54 -11.22
N ARG A 196 -20.73 14.39 -10.56
CA ARG A 196 -21.21 15.59 -9.86
C ARG A 196 -20.33 16.80 -10.20
N PRO A 197 -20.43 17.35 -11.42
CA PRO A 197 -19.55 18.41 -11.91
C PRO A 197 -19.60 19.68 -11.04
N GLU A 198 -20.75 20.02 -10.48
CA GLU A 198 -20.90 21.17 -9.57
C GLU A 198 -20.13 20.97 -8.25
N LEU A 199 -20.19 19.76 -7.69
CA LEU A 199 -19.45 19.43 -6.47
C LEU A 199 -17.94 19.34 -6.77
N ALA A 200 -17.57 18.80 -7.92
CA ALA A 200 -16.18 18.76 -8.38
C ALA A 200 -15.61 20.17 -8.58
N ALA A 201 -16.39 21.11 -9.13
CA ALA A 201 -15.99 22.51 -9.25
C ALA A 201 -15.80 23.19 -7.88
N ARG A 202 -16.68 22.90 -6.90
CA ARG A 202 -16.56 23.40 -5.52
C ARG A 202 -15.33 22.86 -4.79
N ILE A 203 -14.96 21.61 -5.04
CA ILE A 203 -13.75 20.98 -4.48
C ILE A 203 -12.48 21.50 -5.18
N GLY A 204 -12.60 22.04 -6.39
CA GLY A 204 -11.47 22.53 -7.18
C GLY A 204 -10.86 21.49 -8.11
N CYS A 205 -11.61 20.44 -8.47
CA CYS A 205 -11.10 19.34 -9.25
C CYS A 205 -10.55 19.79 -10.62
N PRO A 206 -9.37 19.30 -11.03
CA PRO A 206 -8.79 19.65 -12.32
C PRO A 206 -9.72 19.22 -13.45
N GLY A 207 -10.09 20.16 -14.33
CA GLY A 207 -10.99 19.94 -15.46
C GLY A 207 -12.49 20.21 -15.19
N ALA A 208 -12.92 20.39 -13.93
CA ALA A 208 -14.32 20.71 -13.60
C ALA A 208 -14.72 22.18 -13.89
N GLY A 209 -13.74 23.04 -14.16
CA GLY A 209 -13.94 24.47 -14.49
C GLY A 209 -14.06 24.79 -15.98
N GLY A 210 -14.28 23.80 -16.86
CA GLY A 210 -14.35 23.98 -18.31
C GLY A 210 -15.72 24.48 -18.79
N GLY A 211 -16.13 25.68 -18.38
CA GLY A 211 -17.43 26.23 -18.76
C GLY A 211 -17.74 27.65 -18.31
N ALA A 212 -16.75 28.54 -18.21
CA ALA A 212 -16.84 30.01 -18.34
C ALA A 212 -15.51 30.62 -17.86
N GLU A 213 -14.80 31.28 -18.79
CA GLU A 213 -13.76 32.29 -18.56
C GLU A 213 -12.92 32.19 -17.26
N ALA A 214 -11.89 31.33 -17.25
CA ALA A 214 -10.80 31.53 -16.30
C ALA A 214 -10.00 32.78 -16.73
N PRO A 215 -9.83 33.82 -15.89
CA PRO A 215 -8.96 34.93 -16.25
C PRO A 215 -7.52 34.40 -16.44
N PRO A 216 -6.77 34.93 -17.42
CA PRO A 216 -5.46 34.41 -17.76
C PRO A 216 -4.55 34.45 -16.52
N ARG A 217 -3.97 33.30 -16.19
CA ARG A 217 -2.91 33.21 -15.18
C ARG A 217 -1.85 34.27 -15.50
N ALA A 218 -1.65 35.21 -14.59
CA ALA A 218 -0.61 36.22 -14.71
C ALA A 218 0.73 35.52 -14.96
N ALA A 219 1.27 35.73 -16.15
CA ALA A 219 2.59 35.26 -16.53
C ALA A 219 3.60 35.81 -15.51
N GLY A 220 4.28 34.89 -14.82
CA GLY A 220 5.32 35.23 -13.87
C GLY A 220 6.32 36.20 -14.49
N THR A 221 6.40 37.40 -13.93
CA THR A 221 7.49 38.32 -14.24
C THR A 221 8.76 37.71 -13.66
N ARG A 222 9.52 37.03 -14.52
CA ARG A 222 10.93 36.74 -14.28
C ARG A 222 11.64 38.09 -14.12
N ALA A 223 11.87 38.52 -12.89
CA ALA A 223 12.82 39.57 -12.60
C ALA A 223 14.22 39.05 -12.92
N ARG A 224 14.69 39.34 -14.14
CA ARG A 224 16.08 39.21 -14.54
C ARG A 224 16.83 40.37 -13.87
N ASN A 225 17.72 40.07 -12.92
CA ASN A 225 18.71 41.05 -12.47
C ASN A 225 20.10 40.67 -13.02
N ARG A 226 20.50 41.39 -14.06
CA ARG A 226 21.82 41.52 -14.69
C ARG A 226 21.83 43.01 -15.09
N THR A 227 22.75 43.89 -14.72
CA THR A 227 24.21 43.90 -14.53
C THR A 227 24.50 45.24 -13.80
N THR A 228 25.53 45.43 -12.98
CA THR A 228 26.94 45.77 -13.31
C THR A 228 27.67 45.79 -11.95
N GLY A 229 28.88 45.26 -11.74
CA GLY A 229 30.10 45.50 -12.50
C GLY A 229 30.85 46.70 -11.94
N GLU A 230 31.41 46.62 -10.72
CA GLU A 230 32.54 47.45 -10.29
C GLU A 230 33.29 46.77 -9.12
N ARG A 231 34.57 46.41 -9.33
CA ARG A 231 35.52 45.94 -8.29
C ARG A 231 36.37 47.11 -7.84
N PRO A 232 36.82 47.13 -6.57
CA PRO A 232 38.21 47.48 -6.31
C PRO A 232 38.98 46.36 -5.59
N ALA A 233 40.30 46.43 -5.76
CA ALA A 233 41.32 45.42 -5.52
C ALA A 233 41.75 45.31 -4.02
N PRO A 234 42.62 44.33 -3.66
CA PRO A 234 42.83 43.88 -2.30
C PRO A 234 43.94 44.64 -1.56
N ARG A 235 43.94 44.58 -0.23
CA ARG A 235 45.14 44.81 0.59
C ARG A 235 45.37 43.63 1.52
N ALA A 236 46.58 43.08 1.43
CA ALA A 236 47.20 42.19 2.38
C ALA A 236 47.84 43.02 3.52
N ASP A 237 47.91 42.46 4.73
CA ASP A 237 49.18 42.13 5.40
C ASP A 237 49.00 41.88 6.92
N GLY A 238 49.75 40.87 7.42
CA GLY A 238 50.24 40.76 8.80
C GLY A 238 49.38 39.92 9.76
N ALA A 239 49.61 38.63 10.07
CA ALA A 239 50.79 37.89 10.54
C ALA A 239 50.88 37.74 12.09
N ARG A 240 50.96 36.44 12.52
CA ARG A 240 51.61 35.87 13.73
C ARG A 240 50.86 36.04 15.07
N ASP A 241 50.88 35.14 16.06
CA ASP A 241 51.68 33.94 16.41
C ASP A 241 50.80 33.11 17.38
N ALA A 242 50.67 31.78 17.23
CA ALA A 242 51.49 30.73 17.82
C ALA A 242 51.41 30.52 19.35
N GLY A 243 51.00 29.30 19.71
CA GLY A 243 51.40 28.57 20.93
C GLY A 243 50.41 28.61 22.09
N SER A 244 50.26 27.58 22.93
CA SER A 244 50.82 26.23 22.98
C SER A 244 50.37 25.66 24.34
N ARG A 245 49.81 24.43 24.35
CA ARG A 245 49.92 23.42 25.44
C ARG A 245 49.23 23.75 26.79
N VAL A 246 48.89 22.83 27.70
CA VAL A 246 48.78 21.36 27.85
C VAL A 246 48.09 21.14 29.23
N THR A 247 47.53 19.93 29.43
CA THR A 247 47.23 19.19 30.69
C THR A 247 45.76 18.99 31.06
N GLY A 248 45.26 17.76 30.85
CA GLY A 248 44.38 17.07 31.82
C GLY A 248 45.21 16.50 32.99
N PRO A 249 44.79 15.45 33.75
CA PRO A 249 43.57 14.64 33.63
C PRO A 249 42.90 14.27 35.01
N GLY A 250 41.85 13.44 34.97
CA GLY A 250 41.37 12.62 36.11
C GLY A 250 39.89 12.25 35.92
N ARG A 251 39.47 11.07 35.41
CA ARG A 251 39.51 9.66 35.91
C ARG A 251 38.80 9.40 37.24
N GLY A 252 37.78 8.52 37.16
CA GLY A 252 37.12 7.73 38.21
C GLY A 252 35.68 7.42 37.77
N ALA A 253 35.32 6.26 37.17
CA ALA A 253 35.17 4.91 37.76
C ALA A 253 34.41 4.97 39.11
N GLY A 254 33.31 4.27 39.39
CA GLY A 254 32.53 3.21 38.74
C GLY A 254 31.45 2.74 39.76
N ALA A 255 30.78 1.63 39.46
CA ALA A 255 29.96 0.78 40.34
C ALA A 255 28.42 0.99 40.38
N ALA A 256 27.72 0.11 39.66
CA ALA A 256 26.55 -0.65 40.16
C ALA A 256 27.06 -1.73 41.17
N PRO A 257 26.25 -2.39 42.04
CA PRO A 257 25.00 -3.11 41.71
C PRO A 257 23.92 -3.13 42.82
N ALA A 258 22.74 -3.71 42.55
CA ALA A 258 22.06 -4.68 43.42
C ALA A 258 20.68 -5.09 42.88
N THR A 259 20.58 -6.39 42.58
CA THR A 259 19.36 -7.18 42.44
C THR A 259 18.74 -7.45 43.81
N ALA A 260 17.42 -7.37 43.93
CA ALA A 260 16.67 -7.94 45.05
C ALA A 260 15.51 -8.78 44.50
N GLU A 261 15.58 -10.08 44.81
CA GLU A 261 14.51 -11.06 44.67
C GLU A 261 13.44 -10.85 45.76
N ASP A 262 12.18 -11.13 45.44
CA ASP A 262 11.09 -11.31 46.40
C ASP A 262 10.42 -12.68 46.14
N PRO A 263 10.34 -13.59 47.14
CA PRO A 263 9.65 -14.86 47.02
C PRO A 263 8.33 -14.89 47.80
N GLY A 264 7.23 -15.21 47.12
CA GLY A 264 5.98 -15.65 47.75
C GLY A 264 4.83 -15.62 46.73
N GLY A 265 4.01 -16.64 46.50
CA GLY A 265 3.64 -17.79 47.31
C GLY A 265 2.12 -17.96 47.12
N ARG A 266 1.68 -19.06 46.52
CA ARG A 266 0.28 -19.41 46.28
C ARG A 266 -0.49 -19.63 47.60
N ALA A 267 -1.72 -19.11 47.67
CA ALA A 267 -2.95 -19.80 48.08
C ALA A 267 -4.15 -18.95 47.66
#